data_AF-A0A1E5T311-F1
#
_entry.id   AF-A0A1E5T311-F1
#
_cell.length_a   1.000
_cell.length_b   1.000
_cell.length_c   1.000
_cell.angle_alpha   90.00
_cell.angle_beta   90.00
_cell.angle_gamma   90.00
#
_symmetry.space_group_name_H-M   'P 1'
#
loop_
_entity.id
_entity.type
_entity.pdbx_description
1 polymer ?
#
loop_
_entity_poly.entity_id
_entity_poly.type
_entity_poly.pdbx_seq_one_letter_code
_entity_poly.pdbx_strand_id
1 'polypeptide(L)'
;MKHKRLQLISFILLVLSALTELSESQGWVAYENPDFVFGLSLGFILVSLSFNIKVIRAMGIPEKDLKQSRRLAFITAVYAFLVFALELF
;
A
#
# COMPACT_ATOMS: atom_id res chain seq x y z
N MET A 1 15.34 3.46 12.18
CA MET A 1 13.90 3.75 12.45
C MET A 1 13.28 2.52 13.11
N LYS A 2 12.43 2.67 14.14
CA LYS A 2 11.73 1.52 14.75
C LYS A 2 10.81 0.85 13.71
N HIS A 3 10.84 -0.47 13.58
CA HIS A 3 10.03 -1.24 12.61
C HIS A 3 8.53 -0.92 12.69
N LYS A 4 8.02 -0.65 13.89
CA LYS A 4 6.65 -0.15 14.11
C LYS A 4 6.31 1.12 13.32
N ARG A 5 7.26 2.07 13.17
CA ARG A 5 7.04 3.28 12.36
C ARG A 5 6.94 2.94 10.87
N LEU A 6 7.76 2.02 10.38
CA LEU A 6 7.70 1.57 8.98
C LEU A 6 6.38 0.85 8.67
N GLN A 7 5.93 -0.02 9.57
CA GLN A 7 4.63 -0.68 9.47
C GLN A 7 3.47 0.32 9.48
N LEU A 8 3.52 1.32 10.36
CA LEU A 8 2.51 2.39 10.42
C LEU A 8 2.48 3.21 9.12
N ILE A 9 3.64 3.64 8.62
CA ILE A 9 3.73 4.38 7.34
C ILE A 9 3.18 3.53 6.19
N SER A 10 3.53 2.24 6.15
CA SER A 10 3.04 1.33 5.12
C SER A 10 1.51 1.17 5.16
N PHE A 11 0.95 1.08 6.36
CA PHE A 11 -0.50 1.03 6.55
C PHE A 11 -1.17 2.33 6.12
N ILE A 12 -0.61 3.49 6.50
CA ILE A 12 -1.12 4.81 6.09
C ILE A 12 -1.10 4.94 4.57
N LEU A 13 -0.01 4.52 3.90
CA LEU A 13 0.09 4.56 2.44
C LEU A 13 -0.95 3.66 1.76
N LEU A 14 -1.21 2.48 2.30
CA LEU A 14 -2.28 1.60 1.80
C LEU A 14 -3.66 2.25 1.95
N VAL A 15 -3.94 2.85 3.12
CA VAL A 15 -5.21 3.54 3.37
C VAL A 15 -5.36 4.76 2.46
N LEU A 16 -4.30 5.53 2.24
CA LEU A 16 -4.33 6.67 1.32
C LEU A 16 -4.63 6.21 -0.10
N SER A 17 -3.97 5.17 -0.60
CA SER A 17 -4.27 4.60 -1.92
C SER A 17 -5.74 4.18 -2.02
N ALA A 18 -6.27 3.45 -1.03
CA ALA A 18 -7.67 3.05 -1.01
C ALA A 18 -8.65 4.22 -0.96
N LEU A 19 -8.34 5.27 -0.20
CA LEU A 19 -9.18 6.46 -0.15
C LEU A 19 -9.16 7.23 -1.47
N THR A 20 -8.01 7.32 -2.13
CA THR A 20 -7.89 7.96 -3.43
C THR A 20 -8.76 7.25 -4.47
N GLU A 21 -8.59 5.93 -4.60
CA GLU A 21 -9.40 5.07 -5.48
C GLU A 21 -10.90 5.14 -5.18
N LEU A 22 -11.28 5.06 -3.91
CA LEU A 22 -12.69 5.17 -3.51
C LEU A 22 -13.27 6.56 -3.77
N SER A 23 -12.47 7.61 -3.57
CA SER A 23 -12.93 8.98 -3.78
C SER A 23 -13.20 9.29 -5.25
N GLU A 24 -12.44 8.68 -6.16
CA GLU A 24 -12.66 8.79 -7.60
C GLU A 24 -13.83 7.90 -8.05
N SER A 25 -13.82 6.61 -7.70
CA SER A 25 -14.87 5.65 -8.11
C SER A 25 -16.27 6.01 -7.60
N GLN A 26 -16.38 6.63 -6.42
CA GLN A 26 -17.66 7.10 -5.86
C GLN A 26 -18.02 8.54 -6.28
N GLY A 27 -17.16 9.20 -7.07
CA GLY A 27 -17.36 10.59 -7.49
C GLY A 27 -17.36 11.60 -6.35
N TRP A 28 -16.71 11.28 -5.21
CA TRP A 28 -16.56 12.22 -4.09
C TRP A 28 -15.63 13.38 -4.44
N VAL A 29 -14.63 13.10 -5.28
CA VAL A 29 -13.68 14.09 -5.78
C VAL A 29 -13.59 13.97 -7.29
N ALA A 30 -13.90 15.05 -7.99
CA ALA A 30 -13.64 15.16 -9.42
C ALA A 30 -12.19 15.64 -9.62
N TYR A 31 -11.30 14.69 -9.91
CA TYR A 31 -9.90 15.00 -10.20
C TYR A 31 -9.76 15.56 -11.61
N GLU A 32 -9.06 16.69 -11.77
CA GLU A 32 -8.75 17.24 -13.10
C GLU A 32 -7.90 16.30 -13.96
N ASN A 33 -7.09 15.44 -13.31
CA ASN A 33 -6.14 14.56 -13.97
C ASN A 33 -6.15 13.17 -13.32
N PRO A 34 -7.12 12.30 -13.69
CA PRO A 34 -7.34 10.99 -13.06
C PRO A 34 -6.12 10.06 -13.21
N ASP A 35 -5.45 10.07 -14.38
CA ASP A 35 -4.28 9.24 -14.64
C ASP A 35 -3.12 9.54 -13.67
N PHE A 36 -2.92 10.81 -13.33
CA PHE A 36 -1.89 11.21 -12.37
C PHE A 36 -2.21 10.70 -10.97
N VAL A 37 -3.48 10.78 -10.57
CA VAL A 37 -3.98 10.36 -9.26
C VAL A 37 -3.88 8.84 -9.11
N PHE A 38 -4.27 8.10 -10.15
CA PHE A 38 -4.08 6.67 -10.27
C PHE A 38 -2.60 6.26 -10.13
N GLY A 39 -1.70 6.92 -10.87
CA GLY A 39 -0.26 6.70 -10.76
C GLY A 39 0.30 6.97 -9.36
N LEU A 40 -0.25 7.96 -8.65
CA LEU A 40 0.12 8.32 -7.30
C LEU A 40 -0.38 7.27 -6.28
N SER A 41 -1.60 6.77 -6.46
CA SER A 41 -2.18 5.64 -5.71
C SER A 41 -1.30 4.38 -5.83
N LEU A 42 -0.92 4.03 -7.06
CA LEU A 42 -0.01 2.90 -7.33
C LEU A 42 1.39 3.15 -6.73
N GLY A 43 1.88 4.39 -6.77
CA GLY A 43 3.12 4.78 -6.09
C GLY A 43 3.10 4.51 -4.59
N PHE A 44 2.01 4.88 -3.90
CA PHE A 44 1.83 4.62 -2.47
C PHE A 44 1.86 3.12 -2.14
N ILE A 45 1.23 2.31 -2.98
CA ILE A 45 1.19 0.85 -2.87
C ILE A 45 2.60 0.26 -2.96
N LEU A 46 3.36 0.64 -3.99
CA LEU A 46 4.72 0.13 -4.21
C LEU A 46 5.67 0.52 -3.08
N VAL A 47 5.55 1.74 -2.56
CA VAL A 47 6.34 2.20 -1.40
C VAL A 47 5.95 1.42 -0.13
N SER A 48 4.65 1.19 0.10
CA SER A 48 4.15 0.37 1.21
C SER A 48 4.69 -1.06 1.16
N LEU A 49 4.65 -1.69 -0.02
CA LEU A 49 5.22 -3.02 -0.27
C LEU A 49 6.73 -3.03 0.01
N SER A 50 7.45 -2.05 -0.52
CA SER A 50 8.91 -1.94 -0.35
C SER A 50 9.32 -1.87 1.12
N PHE A 51 8.60 -1.09 1.94
CA PHE A 51 8.86 -1.01 3.38
C PHE A 51 8.57 -2.31 4.10
N ASN A 52 7.45 -2.98 3.81
CA ASN A 52 7.16 -4.27 4.42
C ASN A 52 8.17 -5.36 4.02
N ILE A 53 8.56 -5.43 2.75
CA ILE A 53 9.59 -6.37 2.26
C ILE A 53 10.94 -6.10 2.94
N LYS A 54 11.32 -4.84 3.10
CA LYS A 54 12.54 -4.44 3.82
C LYS A 54 12.54 -4.93 5.26
N VAL A 55 11.41 -4.84 5.96
CA VAL A 55 11.26 -5.38 7.32
C VAL A 55 11.29 -6.91 7.30
N ILE A 56 10.67 -7.57 6.32
CA ILE A 56 10.66 -9.04 6.23
C ILE A 56 12.06 -9.62 5.98
N ARG A 57 12.90 -8.92 5.20
CA ARG A 57 14.26 -9.36 4.88
C ARG A 57 15.31 -8.99 5.94
N ALA A 58 14.95 -8.18 6.93
CA ALA A 58 15.91 -7.75 7.94
C ALA A 58 16.11 -8.84 9.00
N MET A 59 17.38 -9.21 9.22
CA MET A 59 17.78 -10.23 10.18
C MET A 59 17.71 -9.69 11.61
N GLY A 60 17.35 -10.55 12.58
CA GLY A 60 17.33 -10.20 14.01
C GLY A 60 16.07 -9.46 14.49
N ILE A 61 15.01 -9.42 13.68
CA ILE A 61 13.72 -8.80 14.05
C ILE A 61 12.85 -9.78 14.84
N PRO A 62 12.11 -9.33 15.87
CA PRO A 62 11.15 -10.17 16.58
C PRO A 62 10.11 -10.79 15.64
N GLU A 63 9.79 -12.07 15.85
CA GLU A 63 8.81 -12.80 15.00
C GLU A 63 7.45 -12.12 14.89
N LYS A 64 7.01 -11.43 15.95
CA LYS A 64 5.74 -10.67 15.97
C LYS A 64 5.73 -9.57 14.91
N ASP A 65 6.81 -8.80 14.82
CA ASP A 65 6.93 -7.70 13.85
C ASP A 65 7.06 -8.26 12.42
N LEU A 66 7.78 -9.38 12.26
CA LEU A 66 7.86 -10.12 11.00
C LEU A 66 6.49 -10.61 10.50
N LYS A 67 5.69 -11.22 11.39
CA LYS A 67 4.35 -11.72 11.06
C LYS A 67 3.41 -10.58 10.68
N GLN A 68 3.50 -9.44 11.35
CA GLN A 68 2.71 -8.26 11.04
C GLN A 68 3.08 -7.67 9.67
N SER A 69 4.37 -7.50 9.39
CA SER A 69 4.83 -7.02 8.07
C SER A 69 4.51 -8.00 6.93
N ARG A 70 4.58 -9.32 7.17
CA ARG A 70 4.11 -10.31 6.18
C ARG A 70 2.63 -10.20 5.88
N ARG A 71 1.80 -10.02 6.91
CA ARG A 71 0.35 -9.81 6.73
C ARG A 71 0.06 -8.53 5.96
N LEU A 72 0.71 -7.42 6.33
CA LEU A 72 0.56 -6.15 5.62
C LEU A 72 1.01 -6.27 4.16
N ALA A 73 2.18 -6.86 3.89
CA ALA A 73 2.64 -7.09 2.53
C ALA A 73 1.66 -7.93 1.71
N PHE A 74 1.12 -8.99 2.30
CA PHE A 74 0.14 -9.85 1.64
C PHE A 74 -1.15 -9.09 1.31
N ILE A 75 -1.70 -8.34 2.28
CA ILE A 75 -2.91 -7.52 2.08
C ILE A 75 -2.67 -6.47 0.99
N THR A 76 -1.55 -5.73 1.07
CA THR A 76 -1.18 -4.73 0.06
C THR A 76 -1.03 -5.35 -1.32
N ALA A 77 -0.41 -6.53 -1.44
CA ALA A 77 -0.24 -7.22 -2.72
C ALA A 77 -1.57 -7.70 -3.31
N VAL A 78 -2.45 -8.28 -2.48
CA VAL A 78 -3.79 -8.71 -2.92
C VAL A 78 -4.61 -7.51 -3.35
N TYR A 79 -4.61 -6.43 -2.57
CA TYR A 79 -5.29 -5.18 -2.93
C TYR A 79 -4.75 -4.63 -4.26
N ALA A 80 -3.42 -4.57 -4.41
CA ALA A 80 -2.80 -4.06 -5.63
C ALA A 80 -3.18 -4.88 -6.86
N PHE A 81 -3.25 -6.21 -6.71
CA PHE A 81 -3.70 -7.10 -7.78
C PHE A 81 -5.18 -6.86 -8.13
N LEU A 82 -6.05 -6.74 -7.13
CA LEU A 82 -7.48 -6.54 -7.36
C LEU A 82 -7.82 -5.19 -8.00
N VAL A 83 -7.13 -4.12 -7.61
CA VAL A 83 -7.40 -2.78 -8.12
C VAL A 83 -6.68 -2.55 -9.44
N PHE A 84 -5.35 -2.68 -9.46
CA PHE A 84 -4.56 -2.26 -10.61
C PHE A 84 -4.37 -3.35 -11.68
N ALA A 85 -4.28 -4.62 -11.29
CA ALA A 85 -4.02 -5.70 -12.27
C ALA A 85 -5.30 -6.19 -12.96
N LEU A 86 -6.46 -6.10 -12.30
CA LEU A 86 -7.75 -6.42 -12.92
C LEU A 86 -8.28 -5.28 -13.79
N GLU A 87 -8.02 -4.01 -13.49
CA GLU A 87 -8.38 -2.91 -14.40
C GLU A 87 -7.63 -2.94 -15.73
N LEU A 88 -6.46 -3.62 -15.77
CA LEU A 88 -5.67 -3.79 -17.00
C LEU A 88 -6.25 -4.86 -17.95
N PHE A 89 -7.34 -5.55 -17.59
CA PHE A 89 -7.99 -6.62 -18.38
C PHE A 89 -9.45 -6.29 -18.70
#